data_AF-A0A9W9N8R5-F1
#
_entry.id   AF-A0A9W9N8R5-F1
#
_cell.length_a   1.000
_cell.length_b   1.000
_cell.length_c   1.000
_cell.angle_alpha   90.00
_cell.angle_beta   90.00
_cell.angle_gamma   90.00
#
_symmetry.space_group_name_H-M   'P 1'
#
loop_
_entity.id
_entity.type
_entity.pdbx_description
1 polymer ?
#
loop_
_entity_poly.entity_id
_entity_poly.type
_entity_poly.pdbx_seq_one_letter_code
_entity_poly.pdbx_strand_id
1 'polypeptide(L)'
;MVTSWSPEKQDALELFVQPRKGLTETIYHRTALDGYTSLTAFITGPYRVSKSVDHYECILAIATDFGIAGVISYLKKLLYGYNTYTSQVRRVHFVWEIQTLDIAVAAQPLLNSLLSDDVLDDGYISWVF
;
A
#
# COMPACT_ATOMS: atom_id res chain seq x y z
N MET A 1 4.17 0.08 -7.78
CA MET A 1 2.70 0.16 -7.65
C MET A 1 2.36 1.40 -6.86
N VAL A 2 1.16 1.96 -7.05
CA VAL A 2 0.67 3.12 -6.28
C VAL A 2 0.33 2.67 -4.86
N THR A 3 0.84 3.39 -3.87
CA THR A 3 0.59 3.15 -2.44
C THR A 3 -0.27 4.23 -1.81
N SER A 4 -0.28 5.43 -2.39
CA SER A 4 -1.06 6.55 -1.88
C SER A 4 -2.56 6.31 -2.11
N TRP A 5 -3.34 6.47 -1.04
CA TRP A 5 -4.79 6.57 -1.09
C TRP A 5 -5.23 7.56 0.00
N SER A 6 -6.21 8.41 -0.31
CA SER A 6 -6.84 9.34 0.61
C SER A 6 -8.29 9.60 0.16
N PRO A 7 -9.22 9.89 1.08
CA PRO A 7 -10.54 10.42 0.71
C PRO A 7 -10.46 11.81 0.07
N GLU A 8 -9.42 12.57 0.38
CA GLU A 8 -9.19 13.91 -0.14
C GLU A 8 -8.34 13.91 -1.41
N LYS A 9 -8.40 15.02 -2.15
CA LYS A 9 -7.56 15.21 -3.33
C LYS A 9 -6.09 15.21 -2.92
N GLN A 10 -5.30 14.35 -3.57
CA GLN A 10 -3.86 14.29 -3.39
C GLN A 10 -3.16 15.05 -4.53
N ASP A 11 -2.16 15.86 -4.17
CA ASP A 11 -1.29 16.54 -5.15
C ASP A 11 0.00 15.75 -5.43
N ALA A 12 0.23 14.66 -4.70
CA ALA A 12 1.37 13.76 -4.87
C ALA A 12 0.91 12.31 -5.04
N LEU A 13 1.64 11.57 -5.88
CA LEU A 13 1.47 10.13 -6.09
C LEU A 13 2.67 9.39 -5.51
N GLU A 14 2.41 8.46 -4.59
CA GLU A 14 3.47 7.63 -4.02
C GLU A 14 3.56 6.30 -4.75
N LEU A 15 4.78 5.94 -5.17
CA LEU A 15 5.06 4.71 -5.89
C LEU A 15 6.07 3.88 -5.10
N PHE A 16 5.69 2.65 -4.76
CA PHE A 16 6.62 1.64 -4.26
C PHE A 16 7.05 0.73 -5.40
N VAL A 17 8.35 0.75 -5.73
CA VAL A 17 8.89 0.13 -6.95
C VAL A 17 10.04 -0.78 -6.60
N GLN A 18 9.98 -2.02 -7.09
CA GLN A 18 11.09 -2.95 -7.03
C GLN A 18 12.14 -2.58 -8.08
N PRO A 19 13.42 -2.39 -7.71
CA PRO A 19 14.50 -2.31 -8.67
C PRO A 19 14.56 -3.61 -9.48
N ARG A 20 14.31 -3.49 -10.79
CA ARG A 20 14.54 -4.52 -11.80
C ARG A 20 15.44 -3.95 -12.88
N LYS A 21 15.94 -4.83 -13.77
CA LYS A 21 16.82 -4.44 -14.87
C LYS A 21 16.25 -3.29 -15.71
N GLY A 22 17.13 -2.39 -16.17
CA GLY A 22 16.76 -1.29 -17.06
C GLY A 22 16.36 -0.02 -16.32
N LEU A 23 15.17 0.53 -16.60
CA LEU A 23 14.75 1.84 -16.09
C LEU A 23 14.71 1.92 -14.56
N THR A 24 14.13 0.92 -13.90
CA THR A 24 13.97 0.93 -12.44
C THR A 24 15.30 0.82 -11.69
N GLU A 25 16.26 0.08 -12.24
CA GLU A 25 17.64 -0.02 -11.73
C GLU A 25 18.40 1.29 -11.96
N THR A 26 18.21 1.92 -13.14
CA THR A 26 18.82 3.22 -13.43
C THR A 26 18.33 4.31 -12.47
N ILE A 27 17.03 4.34 -12.19
CA ILE A 27 16.45 5.25 -11.20
C ILE A 27 17.06 4.94 -9.83
N TYR A 28 17.03 3.68 -9.39
CA TYR A 28 17.55 3.25 -8.09
C TYR A 28 19.02 3.65 -7.87
N HIS A 29 19.90 3.41 -8.85
CA HIS A 29 21.31 3.79 -8.75
C HIS A 29 21.50 5.31 -8.66
N ARG A 30 20.69 6.09 -9.40
CA ARG A 30 20.76 7.54 -9.35
C ARG A 30 20.32 8.09 -8.00
N THR A 31 19.29 7.50 -7.39
CA THR A 31 18.85 7.87 -6.04
C THR A 31 19.85 7.41 -4.97
N ALA A 32 20.52 6.28 -5.16
CA ALA A 32 21.49 5.75 -4.20
C ALA A 32 22.76 6.62 -4.08
N LEU A 33 23.12 7.37 -5.13
CA LEU A 33 24.28 8.26 -5.12
C LEU A 33 24.01 9.58 -4.38
N ASP A 34 22.84 10.19 -4.61
CA ASP A 34 22.53 11.54 -4.14
C ASP A 34 21.47 11.57 -3.02
N GLY A 35 20.93 10.42 -2.62
CA GLY A 35 19.85 10.25 -1.65
C GLY A 35 18.45 10.60 -2.18
N TYR A 36 18.37 11.50 -3.18
CA TYR A 36 17.14 11.84 -3.89
C TYR A 36 17.45 12.22 -5.34
N THR A 37 16.48 12.06 -6.24
CA THR A 37 16.60 12.49 -7.63
C THR A 37 15.28 13.04 -8.14
N SER A 38 15.33 14.15 -8.88
CA SER A 38 14.16 14.74 -9.53
C SER A 38 14.18 14.38 -11.01
N LEU A 39 13.15 13.67 -11.46
CA LEU A 39 12.99 13.19 -12.82
C LEU A 39 11.64 13.63 -13.35
N THR A 40 11.59 14.07 -14.60
CA THR A 40 10.32 14.33 -15.29
C THR A 40 9.73 13.00 -15.74
N ALA A 41 8.50 12.71 -15.31
CA ALA A 41 7.77 11.51 -15.67
C ALA A 41 6.43 11.85 -16.30
N PHE A 42 6.02 11.06 -17.29
CA PHE A 42 4.67 11.09 -17.83
C PHE A 42 3.86 9.98 -17.18
N ILE A 43 2.71 10.34 -16.60
CA ILE A 43 1.82 9.39 -15.93
C ILE A 43 0.60 9.21 -16.81
N THR A 44 0.25 7.96 -17.07
CA THR A 44 -0.96 7.57 -17.78
C THR A 44 -1.77 6.61 -16.91
N GLY A 45 -3.10 6.70 -16.94
CA GLY A 45 -4.00 5.88 -16.10
C GLY A 45 -5.05 6.72 -15.36
N PRO A 46 -5.79 6.12 -14.40
CA PRO A 46 -5.61 4.78 -13.83
C PRO A 46 -6.10 3.64 -14.74
N TYR A 47 -5.39 2.51 -14.74
CA TYR A 47 -5.71 1.35 -15.58
C TYR A 47 -6.54 0.26 -14.89
N ARG A 48 -6.71 0.34 -13.57
CA ARG A 48 -7.40 -0.67 -12.77
C ARG A 48 -8.72 -0.12 -12.27
N VAL A 49 -9.82 -0.79 -12.60
CA VAL A 49 -11.12 -0.51 -12.00
C VAL A 49 -11.16 -1.18 -10.63
N SER A 50 -11.33 -0.40 -9.56
CA SER A 50 -11.50 -0.95 -8.21
C SER A 50 -12.85 -1.64 -8.11
N LYS A 51 -12.89 -2.90 -7.68
CA LYS A 51 -14.15 -3.52 -7.24
C LYS A 51 -14.43 -3.11 -5.80
N SER A 52 -15.68 -2.74 -5.53
CA SER A 52 -16.14 -2.51 -4.16
C SER A 52 -16.17 -3.85 -3.42
N VAL A 53 -15.64 -3.85 -2.21
CA VAL A 53 -15.72 -4.95 -1.23
C VAL A 53 -16.52 -4.53 0.00
N ASP A 54 -17.19 -3.38 -0.07
CA ASP A 54 -17.84 -2.75 1.08
C ASP A 54 -19.04 -3.57 1.60
N HIS A 55 -19.44 -4.60 0.84
CA HIS A 55 -20.54 -5.53 1.15
C HIS A 55 -20.07 -6.84 1.81
N TYR A 56 -18.76 -7.05 1.98
CA TYR A 56 -18.24 -8.25 2.62
C TYR A 56 -17.97 -7.99 4.10
N GLU A 57 -18.34 -8.92 4.97
CA GLU A 57 -18.06 -8.81 6.41
C GLU A 57 -16.61 -9.15 6.77
N CYS A 58 -15.97 -10.04 6.01
CA CYS A 58 -14.60 -10.50 6.27
C CYS A 58 -13.76 -10.42 4.99
N ILE A 59 -12.56 -9.85 5.12
CA ILE A 59 -11.62 -9.67 4.01
C ILE A 59 -10.30 -10.35 4.35
N LEU A 60 -9.82 -11.20 3.44
CA LEU A 60 -8.48 -11.77 3.48
C LEU A 60 -7.65 -11.12 2.37
N ALA A 61 -6.62 -10.39 2.78
CA ALA A 61 -5.67 -9.72 1.91
C ALA A 61 -4.34 -10.47 1.97
N ILE A 62 -3.87 -10.95 0.81
CA ILE A 62 -2.62 -11.69 0.68
C ILE A 62 -1.69 -10.89 -0.24
N ALA A 63 -0.45 -10.71 0.21
CA ALA A 63 0.60 -10.06 -0.57
C ALA A 63 1.88 -10.88 -0.52
N THR A 64 2.69 -10.72 -1.56
CA THR A 64 4.06 -11.26 -1.66
C THR A 64 5.01 -10.11 -2.01
N ASP A 65 6.10 -9.94 -1.25
CA ASP A 65 7.13 -8.93 -1.50
C ASP A 65 6.54 -7.53 -1.79
N PHE A 66 6.97 -6.88 -2.88
CA PHE A 66 6.49 -5.58 -3.37
C PHE A 66 5.02 -5.56 -3.79
N GLY A 67 4.36 -6.73 -3.90
CA GLY A 67 2.92 -6.84 -4.13
C GLY A 67 2.08 -6.19 -3.02
N ILE A 68 2.68 -6.00 -1.84
CA ILE A 68 2.09 -5.26 -0.71
C ILE A 68 1.58 -3.89 -1.13
N ALA A 69 2.27 -3.18 -2.03
CA ALA A 69 1.93 -1.82 -2.40
C ALA A 69 0.51 -1.64 -2.96
N GLY A 70 0.05 -2.60 -3.77
CA GLY A 70 -1.32 -2.59 -4.28
C GLY A 70 -2.36 -2.97 -3.22
N VAL A 71 -1.97 -3.79 -2.25
CA VAL A 71 -2.86 -4.22 -1.15
C VAL A 71 -3.01 -3.11 -0.12
N ILE A 72 -1.93 -2.39 0.21
CA ILE A 72 -1.94 -1.29 1.19
C ILE A 72 -2.92 -0.19 0.80
N SER A 73 -2.89 0.29 -0.45
CA SER A 73 -3.83 1.32 -0.90
C SER A 73 -5.28 0.86 -0.78
N TYR A 74 -5.54 -0.44 -0.94
CA TYR A 74 -6.85 -1.02 -0.74
C TYR A 74 -7.24 -1.11 0.74
N LEU A 75 -6.32 -1.53 1.59
CA LEU A 75 -6.52 -1.60 3.04
C LEU A 75 -6.81 -0.21 3.64
N LYS A 76 -6.09 0.83 3.22
CA LYS A 76 -6.38 2.21 3.64
C LYS A 76 -7.81 2.63 3.32
N LYS A 77 -8.29 2.30 2.12
CA LYS A 77 -9.67 2.55 1.70
C LYS A 77 -10.68 1.82 2.58
N LEU A 78 -10.37 0.57 2.94
CA LEU A 78 -11.22 -0.25 3.79
C LEU A 78 -11.30 0.28 5.22
N LEU A 79 -10.15 0.61 5.82
CA LEU A 79 -10.08 1.21 7.15
C LEU A 79 -10.86 2.53 7.21
N TYR A 80 -10.74 3.36 6.18
CA TYR A 80 -11.55 4.58 6.09
C TYR A 80 -13.06 4.28 6.01
N GLY A 81 -13.47 3.31 5.19
CA GLY A 81 -14.88 2.92 5.07
C GLY A 81 -15.44 2.33 6.37
N TYR A 82 -14.60 1.65 7.14
CA TYR A 82 -14.93 1.18 8.50
C TYR A 82 -15.10 2.36 9.46
N ASN A 83 -14.11 3.26 9.52
CA ASN A 83 -14.12 4.44 10.42
C ASN A 83 -15.28 5.41 10.15
N THR A 84 -15.77 5.46 8.91
CA THR A 84 -16.91 6.30 8.51
C THR A 84 -18.26 5.58 8.54
N TYR A 85 -18.31 4.32 9.00
CA TYR A 85 -19.50 3.47 9.02
C TYR A 85 -20.17 3.29 7.65
N THR A 86 -19.41 3.45 6.56
CA THR A 86 -19.92 3.29 5.19
C THR A 86 -19.67 1.89 4.62
N SER A 87 -19.04 1.00 5.38
CA SER A 87 -18.67 -0.36 4.97
C SER A 87 -19.22 -1.40 5.96
N GLN A 88 -19.59 -2.58 5.44
CA GLN A 88 -20.02 -3.72 6.24
C GLN A 88 -18.85 -4.60 6.71
N VAL A 89 -17.62 -4.23 6.36
CA VAL A 89 -16.40 -4.94 6.74
C VAL A 89 -16.23 -4.91 8.26
N ARG A 90 -16.13 -6.08 8.88
CA ARG A 90 -15.96 -6.26 10.33
C ARG A 90 -14.58 -6.82 10.69
N ARG A 91 -13.95 -7.54 9.78
CA ARG A 91 -12.66 -8.19 10.01
C ARG A 91 -11.79 -8.13 8.76
N VAL A 92 -10.53 -7.79 8.96
CA VAL A 92 -9.51 -7.79 7.93
C VAL A 92 -8.36 -8.68 8.41
N HIS A 93 -8.00 -9.66 7.60
CA HIS A 93 -6.82 -10.49 7.79
C HIS A 93 -5.81 -10.13 6.71
N PHE A 94 -4.62 -9.69 7.10
CA PHE A 94 -3.54 -9.41 6.19
C PHE A 94 -2.41 -10.40 6.40
N VAL A 95 -2.05 -11.12 5.34
CA VAL A 95 -0.93 -12.06 5.31
C VAL A 95 0.07 -11.56 4.28
N TRP A 96 1.31 -11.37 4.72
CA TRP A 96 2.38 -10.88 3.87
C TRP A 96 3.57 -11.83 3.89
N GLU A 97 3.82 -12.47 2.75
CA GLU A 97 5.02 -13.27 2.54
C GLU A 97 6.16 -12.39 2.03
N ILE A 98 7.32 -12.47 2.68
CA ILE A 98 8.51 -11.67 2.35
C ILE A 98 9.69 -12.61 2.12
N GLN A 99 10.38 -12.42 0.99
CA GLN A 99 11.56 -13.23 0.68
C GLN A 99 12.82 -12.75 1.41
N THR A 100 12.98 -11.44 1.62
CA THR A 100 14.19 -10.85 2.23
C THR A 100 13.87 -9.71 3.20
N LEU A 101 14.73 -9.53 4.20
CA LEU A 101 14.57 -8.47 5.21
C LEU A 101 14.65 -7.06 4.60
N ASP A 102 15.43 -6.86 3.53
CA ASP A 102 15.55 -5.57 2.86
C ASP A 102 14.20 -5.06 2.34
N ILE A 103 13.33 -5.98 1.89
CA ILE A 103 11.98 -5.66 1.45
C ILE A 103 11.13 -5.21 2.65
N ALA A 104 11.27 -5.89 3.80
CA ALA A 104 10.58 -5.51 5.03
C ALA A 104 10.99 -4.10 5.49
N VAL A 105 12.29 -3.79 5.47
CA VAL A 105 12.80 -2.45 5.81
C VAL A 105 12.29 -1.41 4.83
N ALA A 106 12.31 -1.68 3.53
CA ALA A 106 11.81 -0.75 2.52
C ALA A 106 10.30 -0.49 2.64
N ALA A 107 9.52 -1.49 3.02
CA ALA A 107 8.07 -1.35 3.17
C ALA A 107 7.64 -0.88 4.57
N GLN A 108 8.56 -0.77 5.53
CA GLN A 108 8.27 -0.35 6.91
C GLN A 108 7.47 0.96 6.97
N PRO A 109 7.77 2.02 6.21
CA PRO A 109 6.97 3.25 6.23
C PRO A 109 5.52 3.02 5.80
N LEU A 110 5.31 2.12 4.83
CA LEU A 110 3.98 1.79 4.34
C LEU A 110 3.17 1.03 5.40
N LEU A 111 3.79 0.05 6.07
CA LEU A 111 3.18 -0.68 7.18
C LEU A 111 2.86 0.23 8.36
N ASN A 112 3.80 1.09 8.75
CA ASN A 112 3.58 2.05 9.84
C ASN A 112 2.42 3.00 9.50
N SER A 113 2.31 3.43 8.24
CA SER A 113 1.19 4.27 7.80
C SER A 113 -0.15 3.54 7.92
N LEU A 114 -0.20 2.25 7.56
CA LEU A 114 -1.41 1.44 7.75
C LEU A 114 -1.78 1.25 9.22
N LEU A 115 -0.80 0.97 10.08
CA LEU A 115 -1.04 0.79 11.51
C LEU A 115 -1.46 2.08 12.19
N SER A 116 -0.99 3.23 11.70
CA SER A 116 -1.42 4.53 12.19
C SER A 116 -2.88 4.81 11.83
N ASP A 117 -3.33 4.35 10.66
CA ASP A 117 -4.72 4.45 10.21
C ASP A 117 -5.65 3.44 10.93
N ASP A 118 -5.10 2.41 11.57
CA ASP A 118 -5.78 1.36 12.35
C ASP A 118 -6.05 1.77 13.82
N VAL A 119 -5.66 2.98 14.22
CA VAL A 119 -5.99 3.51 15.54
C VAL A 119 -7.47 3.93 15.51
N LEU A 120 -8.38 3.00 15.85
CA LEU A 120 -9.50 3.21 16.77
C LEU A 120 -10.42 1.96 16.86
N ASP A 121 -10.52 1.46 18.09
CA ASP A 121 -11.58 0.64 18.68
C ASP A 121 -11.58 -0.87 18.41
N ASP A 122 -10.89 -1.63 19.28
CA ASP A 122 -11.12 -3.04 19.71
C ASP A 122 -11.60 -4.08 18.66
N GLY A 123 -11.35 -3.82 17.38
CA GLY A 123 -11.86 -4.56 16.23
C GLY A 123 -10.78 -5.43 15.60
N TYR A 124 -10.35 -6.47 16.34
CA TYR A 124 -9.60 -7.65 15.88
C TYR A 124 -9.08 -7.65 14.42
N ILE A 125 -8.10 -6.81 14.09
CA ILE A 125 -7.20 -7.06 12.96
C ILE A 125 -6.13 -8.00 13.47
N SER A 126 -6.32 -9.29 13.20
CA SER A 126 -5.29 -10.29 13.50
C SER A 126 -4.26 -10.26 12.38
N TRP A 127 -3.15 -9.58 12.66
CA TRP A 127 -1.93 -9.64 11.86
C TRP A 127 -1.31 -11.02 12.07
N VAL A 128 -1.20 -11.80 11.00
CA VAL A 128 -0.41 -13.04 11.00
C VAL A 128 0.78 -12.77 10.10
N PHE A 129 1.93 -12.53 10.74
CA PHE A 129 3.24 -12.45 10.08
C PHE A 129 3.79 -13.86 9.84
#